data_AF-A0A833ZAS5-F1
#
_entry.id   AF-A0A833ZAS5-F1
#
_cell.length_a   1.000
_cell.length_b   1.000
_cell.length_c   1.000
_cell.angle_alpha   90.00
_cell.angle_beta   90.00
_cell.angle_gamma   90.00
#
_symmetry.space_group_name_H-M   'P 1'
#
loop_
_entity.id
_entity.type
_entity.pdbx_description
1 polymer ?
#
loop_
_entity_poly.entity_id
_entity_poly.type
_entity_poly.pdbx_seq_one_letter_code
_entity_poly.pdbx_strand_id
1 'polypeptide(L)'
;MLKMLFVKESHNTSKGLEATWRLSKVQFVYDSSEKTHFKDAVSAGKHTANSHHLSALVTPAGKSYECQAQQTISLASSDPQKTVTMILSAVHIQPFDIISDFVFSEETEETQWNQHSAPF
;
A
#
# COMPACT_ATOMS: atom_id res chain seq x y z
N MET A 1 0.47 2.10 15.22
CA MET A 1 0.16 3.17 14.24
C MET A 1 0.61 2.73 12.85
N LEU A 2 -0.31 2.72 11.89
CA LEU A 2 -0.06 2.45 10.48
C LEU A 2 0.05 3.77 9.72
N LYS A 3 1.02 3.86 8.81
CA LYS A 3 1.21 4.98 7.87
C LYS A 3 1.33 4.42 6.46
N MET A 4 0.54 4.96 5.55
CA MET A 4 0.58 4.68 4.12
C MET A 4 0.95 5.97 3.39
N LEU A 5 2.00 5.91 2.58
CA LEU A 5 2.50 7.04 1.81
C LEU A 5 2.17 6.82 0.34
N PHE A 6 1.47 7.78 -0.24
CA PHE A 6 1.16 7.81 -1.66
C PHE A 6 2.03 8.86 -2.35
N VAL A 7 2.41 8.59 -3.60
CA VAL A 7 3.14 9.53 -4.46
C VAL A 7 2.42 9.65 -5.80
N LYS A 8 2.44 10.87 -6.36
CA LYS A 8 1.97 11.17 -7.71
C LYS A 8 3.20 11.41 -8.56
N GLU A 9 3.29 10.71 -9.68
CA GLU A 9 4.35 10.84 -10.67
C GLU A 9 3.71 11.28 -11.99
N SER A 10 4.44 12.09 -12.76
CA SER A 10 3.96 12.55 -14.07
C SER A 10 5.05 12.31 -15.10
N HIS A 11 4.66 11.73 -16.23
CA HIS A 11 5.55 11.36 -17.31
C HIS A 11 5.06 11.98 -18.62
N ASN A 12 5.99 12.58 -19.35
CA ASN A 12 5.71 13.09 -20.69
C ASN A 12 5.69 11.90 -21.66
N THR A 13 4.53 11.62 -22.24
CA THR A 13 4.38 10.64 -23.31
C THR A 13 4.24 11.35 -24.66
N SER A 14 4.36 10.60 -25.75
CA SER A 14 4.01 11.08 -27.09
C SER A 14 2.53 11.50 -27.22
N LYS A 15 1.67 11.10 -26.27
CA LYS A 15 0.24 11.43 -26.21
C LYS A 15 -0.10 12.57 -25.25
N GLY A 16 0.88 13.11 -24.51
CA GLY A 16 0.70 14.18 -23.53
C GLY A 16 1.25 13.85 -22.14
N LEU A 17 0.98 14.71 -21.17
CA LEU A 17 1.33 14.49 -19.77
C LEU A 17 0.38 13.46 -19.17
N GLU A 18 0.89 12.27 -18.89
CA GLU A 18 0.17 11.27 -18.12
C GLU A 18 0.65 11.35 -16.67
N ALA A 19 -0.29 11.24 -15.73
CA ALA A 19 0.01 11.23 -14.31
C ALA A 19 -0.60 10.00 -13.66
N THR A 20 0.17 9.35 -12.80
CA THR A 20 -0.29 8.21 -12.02
C THR A 20 0.03 8.44 -10.56
N TRP A 21 -0.67 7.72 -9.71
CA TRP A 21 -0.38 7.64 -8.31
C TRP A 21 -0.27 6.21 -7.85
N ARG A 22 0.46 6.02 -6.77
CA ARG A 22 0.70 4.70 -6.19
C ARG A 22 0.99 4.79 -4.70
N LEU A 23 0.74 3.69 -4.01
CA LEU A 23 1.27 3.44 -2.66
C LEU A 23 2.77 3.15 -2.78
N SER A 24 3.61 4.05 -2.23
CA SER A 24 5.07 3.98 -2.35
C SER A 24 5.76 3.49 -1.09
N LYS A 25 5.12 3.65 0.07
CA LYS A 25 5.67 3.18 1.35
C LYS A 25 4.57 2.87 2.35
N VAL A 26 4.78 1.80 3.09
CA VAL A 26 4.02 1.47 4.30
C VAL A 26 4.98 1.44 5.48
N GLN A 27 4.57 2.05 6.58
CA GLN A 27 5.26 1.96 7.86
C GLN A 27 4.27 1.56 8.94
N PHE A 28 4.64 0.55 9.73
CA PHE A 28 3.85 0.09 10.85
C PHE A 28 4.68 0.13 12.14
N VAL A 29 4.21 0.88 13.12
CA VAL A 29 4.80 0.97 14.46
C VAL A 29 3.88 0.24 15.44
N TYR A 30 4.42 -0.73 16.18
CA TYR A 30 3.67 -1.53 17.14
C TYR A 30 4.47 -1.70 18.44
N ASP A 31 3.79 -1.96 19.55
CA ASP A 31 4.42 -2.21 20.85
C ASP A 31 4.13 -3.63 21.32
N SER A 32 5.15 -4.48 21.25
CA SER A 32 5.06 -5.88 21.67
C SER A 32 5.06 -6.08 23.19
N SER A 33 5.22 -5.01 23.98
CA SER A 33 4.96 -5.06 25.43
C SER A 33 3.45 -5.06 25.76
N GLU A 34 2.60 -4.75 24.77
CA GLU A 34 1.15 -4.73 24.93
C GLU A 34 0.57 -6.16 24.95
N LYS A 35 0.17 -6.60 26.14
CA LYS A 35 -0.24 -8.00 26.40
C LYS A 35 -1.59 -8.40 25.79
N THR A 36 -2.38 -7.43 25.31
CA THR A 36 -3.66 -7.66 24.62
C THR A 36 -3.46 -8.39 23.30
N HIS A 37 -2.39 -8.06 22.59
CA HIS A 37 -2.10 -8.57 21.24
C HIS A 37 -0.85 -9.45 21.21
N PHE A 38 0.11 -9.23 22.11
CA PHE A 38 1.38 -9.94 22.13
C PHE A 38 1.53 -10.74 23.43
N LYS A 39 1.38 -12.06 23.33
CA LYS A 39 1.66 -12.99 24.43
C LYS A 39 3.12 -13.41 24.38
N ASP A 40 3.78 -13.39 25.54
CA ASP A 40 5.13 -13.93 25.72
C ASP A 40 6.16 -13.38 24.69
N ALA A 41 6.10 -12.08 24.42
CA ALA A 41 7.00 -11.43 23.47
C ALA A 41 8.46 -11.54 23.93
N VAL A 42 9.25 -12.31 23.18
CA VAL A 42 10.69 -12.54 23.44
C VAL A 42 11.49 -11.22 23.52
N SER A 43 11.09 -10.21 22.76
CA SER A 43 11.72 -8.89 22.72
C SER A 43 10.65 -7.80 22.86
N ALA A 44 10.05 -7.72 24.05
CA ALA A 44 9.00 -6.74 24.35
C ALA A 44 9.48 -5.30 24.13
N GLY A 45 8.57 -4.44 23.67
CA GLY A 45 8.80 -3.02 23.41
C GLY A 45 8.37 -2.57 22.02
N LYS A 46 8.74 -1.33 21.69
CA LYS A 46 8.33 -0.63 20.47
C LYS A 46 9.18 -1.04 19.27
N HIS A 47 8.51 -1.50 18.21
CA HIS A 47 9.11 -1.95 16.96
C HIS A 47 8.59 -1.12 15.80
N THR A 48 9.39 -1.05 14.73
CA THR A 48 8.98 -0.44 13.46
C THR A 48 9.21 -1.45 12.34
N ALA A 49 8.20 -1.63 11.50
CA ALA A 49 8.28 -2.37 10.24
C ALA A 49 8.02 -1.44 9.06
N ASN A 50 8.78 -1.60 7.97
CA ASN A 50 8.69 -0.75 6.79
C ASN A 50 8.65 -1.60 5.52
N SER A 51 7.93 -1.16 4.49
CA SER A 51 8.02 -1.75 3.16
C SER A 51 9.34 -1.39 2.47
N HIS A 52 9.82 -2.24 1.57
CA HIS A 52 11.01 -2.00 0.75
C HIS A 52 10.61 -1.93 -0.74
N HIS A 53 11.04 -0.89 -1.47
CA HIS A 53 10.72 -0.65 -2.89
C HIS A 53 9.25 -0.91 -3.30
N LEU A 54 8.28 -0.46 -2.49
CA LEU A 54 6.87 -0.71 -2.75
C LEU A 54 6.34 0.13 -3.92
N SER A 55 5.62 -0.53 -4.82
CA SER A 55 4.80 0.08 -5.85
C SER A 55 3.51 -0.73 -5.97
N ALA A 56 2.46 -0.30 -5.27
CA ALA A 56 1.16 -0.96 -5.26
C ALA A 56 0.04 0.06 -5.50
N LEU A 57 -1.16 -0.43 -5.83
CA LEU A 57 -2.35 0.40 -6.07
C LEU A 57 -2.08 1.47 -7.15
N VAL A 58 -1.36 1.09 -8.21
CA VAL A 58 -0.97 2.03 -9.28
C VAL A 58 -2.21 2.42 -10.06
N THR A 59 -2.50 3.72 -10.12
CA THR A 59 -3.77 4.21 -10.62
C THR A 59 -3.57 5.54 -11.36
N PRO A 60 -4.28 5.80 -12.47
CA PRO A 60 -4.27 7.09 -13.13
C PRO A 60 -4.72 8.23 -12.21
N ALA A 61 -4.12 9.39 -12.37
CA ALA A 61 -4.56 10.59 -11.69
C ALA A 61 -6.00 10.94 -12.08
N GLY A 62 -6.82 11.29 -11.09
CA GLY A 62 -8.23 11.62 -11.26
C GLY A 62 -9.15 10.40 -11.15
N LYS A 63 -8.60 9.19 -11.02
CA LYS A 63 -9.35 7.95 -10.81
C LYS A 63 -9.16 7.39 -9.41
N SER A 64 -10.14 6.65 -8.94
CA SER A 64 -10.06 5.84 -7.72
C SER A 64 -9.54 4.44 -8.06
N TYR A 65 -9.06 3.72 -7.04
CA TYR A 65 -8.65 2.32 -7.15
C TYR A 65 -9.65 1.45 -6.41
N GLU A 66 -10.16 0.43 -7.10
CA GLU A 66 -11.00 -0.59 -6.49
C GLU A 66 -10.43 -1.99 -6.75
N CYS A 67 -10.29 -2.78 -5.69
CA CYS A 67 -9.93 -4.18 -5.78
C CYS A 67 -10.56 -4.98 -4.63
N GLN A 68 -11.40 -5.95 -5.00
CA GLN A 68 -12.03 -6.86 -4.03
C GLN A 68 -11.09 -7.98 -3.58
N ALA A 69 -10.06 -8.29 -4.37
CA ALA A 69 -9.11 -9.35 -4.06
C ALA A 69 -8.19 -9.00 -2.89
N GLN A 70 -7.73 -10.03 -2.19
CA GLN A 70 -6.75 -9.87 -1.12
C GLN A 70 -5.34 -9.63 -1.71
N GLN A 71 -4.65 -8.63 -1.18
CA GLN A 71 -3.26 -8.30 -1.49
C GLN A 71 -2.40 -8.39 -0.24
N THR A 72 -1.15 -8.85 -0.41
CA THR A 72 -0.21 -9.06 0.68
C THR A 72 1.01 -8.18 0.49
N ILE A 73 1.35 -7.37 1.50
CA ILE A 73 2.53 -6.50 1.51
C ILE A 73 3.44 -6.93 2.66
N SER A 74 4.65 -7.37 2.33
CA SER A 74 5.68 -7.71 3.31
C SER A 74 6.38 -6.46 3.82
N LEU A 75 6.52 -6.36 5.14
CA LEU A 75 7.22 -5.29 5.84
C LEU A 75 8.44 -5.86 6.56
N ALA A 76 9.60 -5.25 6.31
CA ALA A 76 10.84 -5.56 7.02
C ALA A 76 10.79 -4.92 8.42
N SER A 77 10.92 -5.74 9.46
CA SER A 77 11.06 -5.26 10.83
C SER A 77 12.51 -4.86 11.12
N SER A 78 12.71 -4.08 12.19
CA SER A 78 14.04 -3.83 12.78
C SER A 78 14.76 -5.11 13.20
N ASP A 79 14.02 -6.19 13.43
CA ASP A 79 14.54 -7.54 13.61
C ASP A 79 14.48 -8.30 12.26
N PRO A 80 15.62 -8.60 11.61
CA PRO A 80 15.64 -9.25 10.29
C PRO A 80 15.03 -10.65 10.27
N GLN A 81 14.90 -11.30 11.43
CA GLN A 81 14.31 -12.63 11.55
C GLN A 81 12.78 -12.59 11.69
N LYS A 82 12.19 -11.39 11.83
CA LYS A 82 10.76 -11.20 12.01
C LYS A 82 10.14 -10.56 10.79
N THR A 83 9.29 -11.33 10.12
CA THR A 83 8.46 -10.83 9.02
C THR A 83 7.17 -10.25 9.61
N VAL A 84 6.84 -9.02 9.20
CA VAL A 84 5.52 -8.43 9.44
C VAL A 84 4.80 -8.36 8.11
N THR A 85 3.56 -8.83 8.06
CA THR A 85 2.76 -8.85 6.83
C THR A 85 1.53 -7.98 7.00
N MET A 86 1.29 -7.08 6.05
CA MET A 86 0.05 -6.34 5.93
C MET A 86 -0.81 -6.99 4.85
N ILE A 87 -2.07 -7.25 5.18
CA ILE A 87 -3.05 -7.79 4.24
C ILE A 87 -4.08 -6.70 3.96
N LEU A 88 -4.31 -6.41 2.68
CA LEU A 88 -5.33 -5.48 2.19
C LEU A 88 -6.40 -6.28 1.46
N SER A 89 -7.67 -6.00 1.70
CA SER A 89 -8.79 -6.68 1.06
C SER A 89 -9.98 -5.73 0.93
N ALA A 90 -10.81 -5.90 -0.10
CA ALA A 90 -11.95 -5.03 -0.37
C ALA A 90 -11.55 -3.53 -0.35
N VAL A 91 -10.48 -3.22 -1.09
CA VAL A 91 -9.90 -1.89 -1.13
C VAL A 91 -10.71 -1.03 -2.10
N HIS A 92 -11.18 0.13 -1.61
CA HIS A 92 -11.64 1.24 -2.43
C HIS A 92 -10.97 2.50 -1.89
N ILE A 93 -10.06 3.10 -2.65
CA ILE A 93 -9.21 4.20 -2.19
C ILE A 93 -8.91 5.20 -3.30
N GLN A 94 -8.68 6.46 -2.95
CA GLN A 94 -8.37 7.52 -3.90
C GLN A 94 -7.33 8.51 -3.37
N PRO A 95 -6.04 8.30 -3.68
CA PRO A 95 -4.97 9.27 -3.59
C PRO A 95 -4.85 10.10 -4.87
N PHE A 96 -4.69 11.41 -4.71
CA PHE A 96 -4.54 12.43 -5.75
C PHE A 96 -5.78 12.69 -6.61
N ASP A 97 -5.75 13.85 -7.28
CA ASP A 97 -6.84 14.47 -8.04
C ASP A 97 -8.25 14.09 -7.56
N ILE A 98 -8.52 14.51 -6.32
CA ILE A 98 -9.85 14.48 -5.71
C ILE A 98 -10.64 15.66 -6.27
N ILE A 99 -11.72 15.35 -6.97
CA ILE A 99 -12.55 16.35 -7.66
C ILE A 99 -13.68 16.83 -6.74
N SER A 100 -14.14 15.99 -5.81
CA SER A 100 -15.21 16.29 -4.87
C SER A 100 -14.97 15.58 -3.55
N ASP A 101 -15.31 16.24 -2.44
CA ASP A 101 -15.24 15.63 -1.12
C ASP A 101 -16.30 14.54 -0.98
N PHE A 102 -15.96 13.47 -0.25
CA PHE A 102 -16.85 12.36 0.13
C PHE A 102 -17.40 11.49 -1.01
N VAL A 103 -16.95 11.68 -2.26
CA VAL A 103 -17.36 10.87 -3.41
C VAL A 103 -16.12 10.41 -4.16
N PHE A 104 -16.05 9.10 -4.46
CA PHE A 104 -14.99 8.55 -5.29
C PHE A 104 -15.16 8.97 -6.76
N SER A 105 -14.05 9.21 -7.45
CA SER A 105 -14.06 9.32 -8.91
C SER A 105 -14.16 7.95 -9.58
N GLU A 106 -14.34 7.95 -10.90
CA GLU A 106 -14.41 6.72 -11.71
C GLU A 106 -13.28 5.75 -11.34
N GLU A 107 -13.64 4.51 -11.03
CA GLU A 107 -12.67 3.50 -10.63
C GLU A 107 -11.79 3.01 -11.78
N THR A 108 -10.57 2.62 -11.41
CA THR A 108 -9.75 1.72 -12.20
C THR A 108 -9.85 0.35 -11.57
N GLU A 109 -10.53 -0.57 -12.27
CA GLU A 109 -10.62 -1.95 -11.84
C GLU A 109 -9.33 -2.69 -12.21
N GLU A 110 -8.59 -3.17 -11.20
CA GLU A 110 -7.50 -4.10 -11.46
C GLU A 110 -8.10 -5.50 -11.71
N THR A 111 -8.36 -5.80 -12.98
CA THR A 111 -8.60 -7.19 -13.39
C THR A 111 -7.40 -8.03 -12.94
N GLN A 112 -7.66 -9.20 -12.35
CA GLN A 112 -6.68 -10.12 -11.72
C GLN A 112 -5.48 -10.54 -12.62
N TRP A 113 -5.39 -10.03 -13.85
CA TRP A 113 -4.40 -10.35 -14.87
C TRP A 113 -2.97 -9.92 -14.55
N ASN A 114 -2.75 -8.98 -13.61
CA ASN A 114 -1.39 -8.52 -13.27
C ASN A 114 -0.69 -9.32 -12.16
N GLN A 115 -1.33 -10.33 -11.57
CA GLN A 115 -0.64 -11.19 -10.58
C GLN A 115 0.31 -12.22 -11.22
N HIS A 116 0.37 -12.34 -12.57
CA HIS A 116 1.19 -13.33 -13.29
C HIS A 116 2.17 -12.75 -14.33
N SER A 117 2.65 -11.52 -14.16
CA SER A 117 3.64 -10.94 -15.08
C SER A 117 4.91 -10.48 -14.38
N ALA A 118 5.69 -11.44 -13.85
CA ALA A 118 7.14 -11.35 -13.89
C ALA A 118 7.62 -12.34 -14.96
N PRO A 119 7.99 -11.90 -16.18
CA PRO A 119 8.73 -12.75 -17.08
C PRO A 119 10.21 -12.70 -16.67
N PHE A 120 10.70 -13.85 -16.21
CA PHE A 120 12.12 -14.27 -16.12
C PHE A 120 13.10 -13.40 -15.33
#